data_AF-A0A7V2RXS1-F1
#
_entry.id   AF-A0A7V2RXS1-F1
#
_cell.length_a   1.000
_cell.length_b   1.000
_cell.length_c   1.000
_cell.angle_alpha   90.00
_cell.angle_beta   90.00
_cell.angle_gamma   90.00
#
_symmetry.space_group_name_H-M   'P 1'
#
loop_
_entity.id
_entity.type
_entity.pdbx_description
1 polymer ?
#
loop_
_entity_poly.entity_id
_entity_poly.type
_entity_poly.pdbx_seq_one_letter_code
_entity_poly.pdbx_strand_id
1 'polypeptide(L)'
;MRYITTVDGTQYTIDINDDRHVIVNGKTYEIDFTSLSHTGLASLILDGQSFDVDIAENTDAYTVMLKGVLHDVQVEDERTRRLAGMKRS
;
A
#
# COMPACT_ATOMS: atom_id res chain seq x y z
N MET A 1 -0.82 -8.28 9.30
CA MET A 1 -2.04 -7.42 9.32
C MET A 1 -2.65 -7.43 7.92
N ARG A 2 -3.98 -7.36 7.77
CA ARG A 2 -4.65 -7.39 6.47
C ARG A 2 -5.21 -6.03 6.09
N TYR A 3 -4.98 -5.64 4.85
CA TYR A 3 -5.43 -4.40 4.25
C TYR A 3 -6.17 -4.71 2.95
N ILE A 4 -7.15 -3.88 2.65
CA ILE A 4 -7.72 -3.82 1.31
C ILE A 4 -7.24 -2.51 0.71
N THR A 5 -6.59 -2.59 -0.44
CA THR A 5 -6.04 -1.44 -1.13
C THR A 5 -6.68 -1.35 -2.50
N THR A 6 -7.24 -0.20 -2.84
CA THR A 6 -7.74 0.09 -4.18
C THR A 6 -6.71 0.93 -4.91
N VAL A 7 -6.20 0.44 -6.04
CA VAL A 7 -5.28 1.15 -6.93
C VAL A 7 -5.97 1.36 -8.28
N ASP A 8 -6.18 2.61 -8.68
CA ASP A 8 -6.89 2.97 -9.92
C ASP A 8 -8.24 2.25 -10.10
N GLY A 9 -8.99 2.13 -9.00
CA GLY A 9 -10.28 1.42 -8.98
C GLY A 9 -10.19 -0.11 -8.93
N THR A 10 -8.98 -0.68 -8.99
CA THR A 10 -8.75 -2.12 -8.86
C THR A 10 -8.41 -2.48 -7.42
N GLN A 11 -9.15 -3.42 -6.84
CA GLN A 11 -8.99 -3.83 -5.45
C GLN A 11 -7.96 -4.94 -5.29
N TYR A 12 -7.10 -4.80 -4.29
CA TYR A 12 -6.07 -5.75 -3.88
C TYR A 12 -6.25 -6.06 -2.40
N THR A 13 -6.09 -7.33 -2.05
CA THR A 13 -5.92 -7.76 -0.67
C THR A 13 -4.42 -7.84 -0.38
N ILE A 14 -3.97 -7.17 0.68
CA ILE A 14 -2.58 -7.20 1.13
C ILE A 14 -2.54 -7.75 2.55
N ASP A 15 -1.89 -8.89 2.75
CA ASP A 15 -1.58 -9.42 4.07
C ASP A 15 -0.08 -9.20 4.36
N ILE A 16 0.24 -8.43 5.40
CA ILE A 16 1.61 -8.28 5.91
C ILE A 16 1.92 -9.48 6.80
N ASN A 17 2.84 -10.35 6.36
CA ASN A 17 3.27 -11.53 7.10
C ASN A 17 4.37 -11.17 8.11
N ASP A 18 5.44 -10.56 7.61
CA ASP A 18 6.62 -10.11 8.36
C ASP A 18 7.26 -8.89 7.67
N ASP A 19 8.39 -8.42 8.19
CA ASP A 19 9.06 -7.21 7.71
C ASP A 19 9.58 -7.30 6.26
N ARG A 20 9.69 -8.52 5.70
CA ARG A 20 10.22 -8.77 4.34
C ARG A 20 9.26 -9.50 3.43
N HIS A 21 8.08 -9.90 3.91
CA HIS A 21 7.13 -10.64 3.09
C HIS A 21 5.73 -10.09 3.20
N VAL A 22 5.14 -9.84 2.03
CA VAL A 22 3.73 -9.48 1.89
C VAL A 22 3.03 -10.46 0.97
N ILE A 23 1.77 -10.74 1.24
CA ILE A 23 0.90 -11.52 0.36
C ILE A 23 -0.03 -10.54 -0.33
N VAL A 24 0.01 -10.50 -1.66
CA VAL A 24 -0.92 -9.71 -2.47
C VAL A 24 -1.81 -10.67 -3.25
N ASN A 25 -3.13 -10.60 -3.01
CA ASN A 25 -4.12 -11.49 -3.62
C ASN A 25 -3.76 -12.99 -3.51
N GLY A 26 -3.22 -13.41 -2.36
CA GLY A 26 -2.82 -14.79 -2.11
C GLY A 26 -1.44 -15.20 -2.64
N LYS A 27 -0.73 -14.32 -3.34
CA LYS A 27 0.65 -14.56 -3.80
C LYS A 27 1.65 -13.83 -2.90
N THR A 28 2.63 -14.56 -2.39
CA THR A 28 3.73 -14.01 -1.59
C THR A 28 4.74 -13.28 -2.47
N TYR A 29 5.22 -12.14 -1.98
CA TYR A 29 6.29 -11.34 -2.54
C TYR A 29 7.32 -11.03 -1.47
N GLU A 30 8.60 -11.09 -1.83
CA GLU A 30 9.69 -10.60 -0.99
C GLU A 30 9.85 -9.09 -1.22
N ILE A 31 9.91 -8.33 -0.12
CA ILE A 31 10.06 -6.88 -0.14
C ILE A 31 11.22 -6.42 0.73
N ASP A 32 11.89 -5.37 0.27
CA ASP A 32 12.75 -4.52 1.09
C ASP A 32 12.37 -3.06 0.83
N PHE A 33 11.92 -2.35 1.86
CA PHE A 33 11.37 -1.00 1.74
C PHE A 33 12.22 -0.01 2.52
N THR A 34 12.67 1.03 1.83
CA THR A 34 13.40 2.15 2.43
C THR A 34 12.73 3.46 2.07
N SER A 35 12.18 4.16 3.05
CA SER A 35 11.62 5.51 2.88
C SER A 35 12.64 6.60 3.17
N LEU A 36 12.71 7.62 2.32
CA LEU A 36 13.35 8.89 2.64
C LEU A 36 12.31 9.78 3.33
N SER A 37 12.33 9.76 4.67
CA SER A 37 11.32 10.30 5.59
C SER A 37 10.93 11.78 5.42
N HIS A 38 11.59 12.51 4.52
CA HIS A 38 11.40 13.95 4.34
C HIS A 38 10.93 14.37 2.95
N THR A 39 10.93 13.46 1.96
CA THR A 39 10.68 13.83 0.56
C THR A 39 9.50 13.11 -0.08
N GLY A 40 8.86 12.17 0.61
CA GLY A 40 7.85 11.29 -0.01
C GLY A 40 8.45 10.23 -0.94
N LEU A 41 9.77 10.28 -1.17
CA LEU A 41 10.48 9.31 -1.99
C LEU A 41 10.75 8.04 -1.19
N ALA A 42 10.50 6.90 -1.81
CA ALA A 42 10.82 5.60 -1.29
C ALA A 42 11.45 4.72 -2.36
N SER A 43 12.30 3.80 -1.93
CA SER A 43 12.79 2.70 -2.75
C SER A 43 12.17 1.41 -2.23
N LEU A 44 11.63 0.61 -3.15
CA LEU A 44 11.07 -0.70 -2.89
C LEU A 44 11.81 -1.72 -3.76
N ILE A 45 12.42 -2.72 -3.14
CA ILE A 45 12.87 -3.92 -3.83
C ILE A 45 11.74 -4.94 -3.72
N LEU A 46 11.24 -5.41 -4.87
CA LEU A 46 10.20 -6.44 -4.96
C LEU A 46 10.75 -7.62 -5.75
N ASP A 47 10.84 -8.79 -5.13
CA ASP A 47 11.42 -10.02 -5.71
C ASP A 47 12.78 -9.77 -6.41
N GLY A 48 13.63 -8.95 -5.79
CA GLY A 48 14.96 -8.58 -6.30
C GLY A 48 14.98 -7.48 -7.37
N GLN A 49 13.83 -6.93 -7.75
CA GLN A 49 13.74 -5.78 -8.65
C GLN A 49 13.52 -4.48 -7.89
N SER A 50 14.36 -3.47 -8.15
CA SER A 50 14.24 -2.16 -7.52
C SER A 50 13.21 -1.28 -8.24
N PHE A 51 12.44 -0.55 -7.44
CA PHE A 51 11.43 0.42 -7.86
C PHE A 51 11.59 1.70 -7.04
N ASP A 52 11.71 2.83 -7.73
CA ASP A 52 11.68 4.14 -7.10
C ASP A 52 10.26 4.70 -7.19
N VAL A 53 9.78 5.18 -6.05
CA VAL A 53 8.39 5.57 -5.86
C VAL A 53 8.33 6.94 -5.19
N ASP A 54 7.47 7.82 -5.69
CA ASP A 54 7.12 9.08 -5.03
C ASP A 54 5.71 8.96 -4.46
N ILE A 55 5.56 9.23 -3.17
CA ILE A 55 4.34 9.03 -2.41
C ILE A 55 3.90 10.39 -1.86
N ALA A 56 2.75 10.86 -2.33
CA ALA A 56 2.05 12.01 -1.78
C ALA A 56 0.85 11.56 -0.95
N GLU A 57 0.78 11.99 0.31
CA GLU A 57 -0.36 11.76 1.17
C GLU A 57 -1.41 12.86 0.98
N ASN A 58 -2.65 12.45 0.71
CA ASN A 58 -3.83 13.32 0.65
C ASN A 58 -4.73 13.04 1.85
N THR A 59 -5.84 13.78 1.97
CA THR A 59 -6.75 13.71 3.13
C THR A 59 -7.26 12.29 3.45
N ASP A 60 -7.60 11.49 2.45
CA ASP A 60 -8.17 10.14 2.61
C ASP A 60 -7.53 9.09 1.69
N ALA A 61 -6.47 9.44 0.97
CA ALA A 61 -5.86 8.61 -0.07
C ALA A 61 -4.38 8.96 -0.26
N TYR A 62 -3.66 8.11 -0.98
CA TYR A 62 -2.30 8.34 -1.42
C TYR A 62 -2.29 8.48 -2.94
N THR A 63 -1.42 9.35 -3.44
CA THR A 63 -1.06 9.38 -4.86
C THR A 63 0.36 8.85 -4.98
N VAL A 64 0.55 7.81 -5.79
CA VAL A 64 1.81 7.10 -5.93
C VAL A 64 2.30 7.25 -7.37
N MET A 65 3.45 7.90 -7.57
CA MET A 65 4.12 7.95 -8.87
C MET A 65 5.09 6.77 -8.97
N LEU A 66 4.88 5.91 -9.97
CA LEU A 66 5.77 4.80 -10.28
C LEU A 66 6.15 4.85 -11.76
N LYS A 67 7.45 4.95 -12.06
CA LYS A 67 7.97 4.96 -13.45
C LYS A 67 7.28 6.00 -14.36
N GLY A 68 6.92 7.16 -13.80
CA GLY A 68 6.25 8.24 -14.54
C GLY A 68 4.74 8.09 -14.73
N VAL A 69 4.13 7.08 -14.10
CA VAL A 69 2.68 6.89 -14.06
C VAL A 69 2.17 7.19 -12.65
N LEU A 70 1.13 8.03 -12.56
CA LEU A 70 0.43 8.32 -11.32
C LEU A 70 -0.64 7.28 -11.08
N HIS A 71 -0.70 6.78 -9.85
CA HIS A 71 -1.69 5.84 -9.37
C HIS A 71 -2.41 6.42 -8.16
N ASP A 72 -3.74 6.36 -8.17
CA ASP A 72 -4.55 6.71 -7.01
C ASP A 72 -4.72 5.48 -6.13
N VAL A 73 -4.31 5.61 -4.87
CA VAL A 73 -4.23 4.50 -3.92
C VAL A 73 -5.06 4.82 -2.68
N GLN A 74 -6.05 3.98 -2.39
CA GLN A 74 -6.85 4.04 -1.17
C GLN A 74 -6.58 2.81 -0.32
N VAL A 75 -6.21 2.99 0.94
CA VAL A 75 -5.91 1.88 1.87
C VAL A 75 -6.98 1.82 2.96
N GLU A 76 -7.71 0.71 3.00
CA GLU A 76 -8.70 0.43 4.04
C GLU A 76 -8.17 -0.65 5.00
N ASP A 77 -7.95 -0.27 6.26
CA ASP A 77 -7.62 -1.22 7.34
C ASP A 77 -8.86 -2.01 7.80
N GLU A 78 -8.70 -3.29 8.15
CA GLU A 78 -9.69 -4.06 8.91
C GLU A 78 -10.15 -3.36 10.20
N ARG A 79 -9.27 -2.62 10.90
CA ARG A 79 -9.63 -1.90 12.14
C ARG A 79 -10.60 -0.75 11.88
N THR A 80 -10.42 0.00 10.80
CA THR A 80 -11.29 1.12 10.42
C THR A 80 -12.63 0.61 9.90
N ARG A 81 -12.65 -0.52 9.17
CA ARG A 81 -13.89 -1.17 8.72
C ARG A 81 -14.74 -1.70 9.89
N ARG A 82 -14.13 -2.24 10.95
CA ARG A 82 -14.86 -2.67 12.16
C ARG A 82 -15.51 -1.49 12.90
N LEU A 83 -14.87 -0.32 12.93
CA LEU A 83 -15.43 0.89 13.55
C LEU A 83 -16.53 1.54 12.68
N ALA A 84 -16.40 1.50 11.36
CA ALA A 84 -17.42 2.03 10.43
C ALA A 84 -18.69 1.15 10.39
N GLY A 85 -18.56 -0.16 10.61
CA GLY A 85 -19.68 -1.09 10.74
C GLY A 85 -20.47 -0.99 12.05
N MET A 86 -19.92 -0.37 13.10
CA MET A 86 -20.55 -0.22 14.43
C MET A 86 -21.23 1.15 14.66
N LYS A 87 -21.33 2.01 13.63
CA LYS A 87 -22.05 3.32 13.69
C LYS A 87 -23.34 3.36 12.87
N ARG A 88 -23.97 2.20 12.63
CA ARG A 88 -25.33 2.12 12.10
C ARG A 88 -26.17 1.14 12.92
N SER A 89 -26.63 1.59 14.08
CA SER A 89 -27.84 1.10 14.76
C SER A 89 -28.53 2.25 15.47
#